data_AF-A0A2R6DL07-F1
#
_entry.id   AF-A0A2R6DL07-F1
#
_cell.length_a   1.000
_cell.length_b   1.000
_cell.length_c   1.000
_cell.angle_alpha   90.00
_cell.angle_beta   90.00
_cell.angle_gamma   90.00
#
_symmetry.space_group_name_H-M   'P 1'
#
loop_
_entity.id
_entity.type
_entity.pdbx_description
1 polymer ?
#
loop_
_entity_poly.entity_id
_entity_poly.type
_entity_poly.pdbx_seq_one_letter_code
_entity_poly.pdbx_strand_id
1 'polypeptide(L)'
;MTVLAEGGDVDADGLSNEEERGLGLDPLDADMDADGLTDGTEINDYGSDPRSADTDGDGVRDGEEVQIGSDPTEVDSDDDGLSDDTELTIGTDPTSPRTVEHLVVAASALLYVGASTVALRRRRRHGDGDDEEEGVGDGEADGRRGDEAPSPANASTTLDDARIDEGDAGETVERTPTLLTDEDRVRHLLDRHGGRMKQAAIIDETEWSKTKVSRLLSAMDDEGAIEKLSIGRENLISLDREWIDEPTADADADGDTDAEVDSDGDDEETPADSTDDPGTVTDGGNRTRTTKRDL
;
A
#
# COMPACT_ATOMS: atom_id res chain seq x y z
N MET A 1 50.63 5.66 5.57
CA MET A 1 49.93 6.01 4.32
C MET A 1 49.83 4.72 3.55
N THR A 2 48.70 4.04 3.66
CA THR A 2 48.44 2.84 2.86
C THR A 2 48.24 3.33 1.43
N VAL A 3 49.16 2.97 0.54
CA VAL A 3 49.03 3.30 -0.88
C VAL A 3 48.21 2.16 -1.47
N LEU A 4 46.94 2.41 -1.77
CA LEU A 4 46.11 1.48 -2.54
C LEU A 4 46.71 1.36 -3.95
N ALA A 5 46.77 0.14 -4.47
CA ALA A 5 47.27 -0.10 -5.82
C ALA A 5 46.24 0.44 -6.82
N GLU A 6 46.67 1.31 -7.75
CA GLU A 6 45.76 2.02 -8.67
C GLU A 6 44.93 1.06 -9.54
N GLY A 7 45.55 0.03 -10.11
CA GLY A 7 44.82 -1.01 -10.88
C GLY A 7 44.30 -2.18 -10.03
N GLY A 8 44.29 -2.03 -8.70
CA GLY A 8 43.65 -3.01 -7.83
C GLY A 8 42.16 -2.74 -7.72
N ASP A 9 41.44 -3.72 -7.20
CA ASP A 9 40.04 -3.65 -6.77
C ASP A 9 40.08 -4.23 -5.35
N VAL A 10 39.80 -3.41 -4.34
CA VAL A 10 40.15 -3.71 -2.93
C VAL A 10 38.94 -4.08 -2.09
N ASP A 11 37.77 -3.62 -2.47
CA ASP A 11 36.46 -4.00 -1.94
C ASP A 11 35.74 -5.06 -2.80
N ALA A 12 36.27 -5.35 -3.99
CA ALA A 12 35.87 -6.45 -4.88
C ALA A 12 34.47 -6.28 -5.49
N ASP A 13 34.10 -5.05 -5.82
CA ASP A 13 32.80 -4.66 -6.36
C ASP A 13 32.75 -4.69 -7.91
N GLY A 14 33.93 -4.81 -8.55
CA GLY A 14 34.07 -4.82 -10.01
C GLY A 14 34.63 -3.54 -10.64
N LEU A 15 34.91 -2.50 -9.84
CA LEU A 15 35.63 -1.30 -10.27
C LEU A 15 37.06 -1.31 -9.74
N SER A 16 37.97 -0.71 -10.51
CA SER A 16 39.33 -0.49 -10.00
C SER A 16 39.41 0.78 -9.16
N ASN A 17 40.35 0.78 -8.20
CA ASN A 17 40.67 1.91 -7.34
C ASN A 17 40.96 3.22 -8.11
N GLU A 18 41.45 3.13 -9.36
CA GLU A 18 41.66 4.27 -10.25
C GLU A 18 40.35 4.76 -10.87
N GLU A 19 39.47 3.86 -11.31
CA GLU A 19 38.15 4.17 -11.86
C GLU A 19 37.29 4.85 -10.80
N GLU A 20 37.20 4.27 -9.61
CA GLU A 20 36.44 4.81 -8.49
C GLU A 20 36.92 6.21 -8.11
N ARG A 21 38.25 6.42 -7.98
CA ARG A 21 38.81 7.77 -7.76
C ARG A 21 38.49 8.75 -8.89
N GLY A 22 38.42 8.27 -10.13
CA GLY A 22 38.03 9.07 -11.30
C GLY A 22 36.57 9.51 -11.26
N LEU A 23 35.69 8.65 -10.74
CA LEU A 23 34.27 8.89 -10.52
C LEU A 23 33.97 9.59 -9.18
N GLY A 24 34.99 9.68 -8.32
CA GLY A 24 34.90 10.26 -6.99
C GLY A 24 34.29 9.34 -5.94
N LEU A 25 34.12 8.05 -6.23
CA LEU A 25 33.66 7.02 -5.29
C LEU A 25 34.75 6.72 -4.24
N ASP A 26 34.40 6.00 -3.16
CA ASP A 26 35.38 5.58 -2.14
C ASP A 26 35.89 4.17 -2.47
N PRO A 27 37.18 4.00 -2.84
CA PRO A 27 37.73 2.69 -3.19
C PRO A 27 37.72 1.63 -2.10
N LEU A 28 37.07 1.84 -0.97
CA LEU A 28 37.01 0.90 0.15
C LEU A 28 35.57 0.51 0.48
N ASP A 29 34.61 1.05 -0.26
CA ASP A 29 33.19 0.93 -0.01
C ASP A 29 32.51 0.45 -1.29
N ALA A 30 32.15 -0.84 -1.32
CA ALA A 30 31.61 -1.49 -2.50
C ALA A 30 30.17 -1.07 -2.86
N ASP A 31 29.48 -0.35 -1.96
CA ASP A 31 28.07 0.06 -2.06
C ASP A 31 27.94 1.41 -1.32
N MET A 32 28.20 2.49 -2.05
CA MET A 32 28.48 3.83 -1.50
C MET A 32 27.22 4.53 -0.94
N ASP A 33 26.03 4.17 -1.39
CA ASP A 33 24.77 4.69 -0.84
C ASP A 33 23.98 3.68 0.01
N ALA A 34 24.47 2.44 0.10
CA ALA A 34 23.98 1.37 0.95
C ALA A 34 22.55 0.92 0.61
N ASP A 35 22.23 0.86 -0.67
CA ASP A 35 20.92 0.44 -1.17
C ASP A 35 20.83 -1.08 -1.46
N GLY A 36 21.99 -1.75 -1.47
CA GLY A 36 22.12 -3.19 -1.70
C GLY A 36 22.61 -3.57 -3.10
N LEU A 37 22.92 -2.60 -3.96
CA LEU A 37 23.57 -2.76 -5.25
C LEU A 37 25.00 -2.22 -5.15
N THR A 38 25.98 -2.94 -5.71
CA THR A 38 27.37 -2.49 -5.63
C THR A 38 27.68 -1.43 -6.68
N ASP A 39 28.52 -0.44 -6.37
CA ASP A 39 28.90 0.66 -7.28
C ASP A 39 29.29 0.15 -8.67
N GLY A 40 30.08 -0.93 -8.72
CA GLY A 40 30.47 -1.58 -9.96
C GLY A 40 29.34 -2.22 -10.74
N THR A 41 28.34 -2.79 -10.09
CA THR A 41 27.15 -3.35 -10.75
C THR A 41 26.25 -2.24 -11.27
N GLU A 42 26.04 -1.20 -10.49
CA GLU A 42 25.30 -0.01 -10.90
C GLU A 42 25.87 0.60 -12.19
N ILE A 43 27.17 0.89 -12.21
CA ILE A 43 27.81 1.53 -13.37
C ILE A 43 27.90 0.60 -14.58
N ASN A 44 28.23 -0.68 -14.39
CA ASN A 44 28.52 -1.58 -15.50
C ASN A 44 27.27 -2.23 -16.10
N ASP A 45 26.24 -2.52 -15.30
CA ASP A 45 25.10 -3.34 -15.71
C ASP A 45 23.79 -2.53 -15.82
N TYR A 46 23.52 -1.60 -14.90
CA TYR A 46 22.23 -0.91 -14.80
C TYR A 46 22.25 0.55 -15.27
N GLY A 47 23.39 1.23 -15.14
CA GLY A 47 23.51 2.66 -15.43
C GLY A 47 22.92 3.57 -14.35
N SER A 48 22.68 3.06 -13.15
CA SER A 48 22.25 3.83 -11.98
C SER A 48 23.38 4.67 -11.37
N ASP A 49 23.08 5.57 -10.44
CA ASP A 49 24.04 6.45 -9.75
C ASP A 49 24.43 5.86 -8.37
N PRO A 50 25.69 5.42 -8.17
CA PRO A 50 26.16 4.80 -6.92
C PRO A 50 26.17 5.69 -5.67
N ARG A 51 25.59 6.88 -5.77
CA ARG A 51 25.51 7.87 -4.70
C ARG A 51 24.08 8.20 -4.36
N SER A 52 23.13 7.57 -5.04
CA SER A 52 21.71 7.78 -4.92
C SER A 52 21.03 6.42 -4.81
N ALA A 53 20.65 6.06 -3.58
CA ALA A 53 19.96 4.81 -3.27
C ALA A 53 18.56 4.66 -3.92
N ASP A 54 18.21 5.53 -4.86
CA ASP A 54 16.95 5.70 -5.59
C ASP A 54 17.32 6.70 -6.71
N THR A 55 17.81 6.18 -7.85
CA THR A 55 18.43 6.97 -8.91
C THR A 55 17.41 7.79 -9.68
N ASP A 56 16.24 7.23 -9.94
CA ASP A 56 15.18 7.87 -10.72
C ASP A 56 14.23 8.72 -9.87
N GLY A 57 14.23 8.51 -8.54
CA GLY A 57 13.45 9.25 -7.57
C GLY A 57 11.99 8.83 -7.48
N ASP A 58 11.65 7.59 -7.85
CA ASP A 58 10.28 7.08 -7.81
C ASP A 58 9.84 6.63 -6.39
N GLY A 59 10.80 6.33 -5.52
CA GLY A 59 10.60 5.90 -4.13
C GLY A 59 11.00 4.46 -3.82
N VAL A 60 11.36 3.66 -4.83
CA VAL A 60 11.99 2.35 -4.69
C VAL A 60 13.51 2.53 -4.73
N ARG A 61 14.27 1.63 -4.08
CA ARG A 61 15.73 1.67 -4.14
C ARG A 61 16.24 0.88 -5.33
N ASP A 62 17.33 1.30 -5.97
CA ASP A 62 17.89 0.62 -7.14
C ASP A 62 18.16 -0.87 -6.87
N GLY A 63 18.75 -1.19 -5.71
CA GLY A 63 18.97 -2.57 -5.26
C GLY A 63 17.68 -3.38 -5.05
N GLU A 64 16.58 -2.73 -4.66
CA GLU A 64 15.25 -3.36 -4.53
C GLU A 64 14.60 -3.56 -5.91
N GLU A 65 14.72 -2.58 -6.80
CA GLU A 65 14.23 -2.64 -8.18
C GLU A 65 14.88 -3.78 -8.96
N VAL A 66 16.20 -3.90 -8.86
CA VAL A 66 16.94 -5.02 -9.45
C VAL A 66 16.47 -6.37 -8.91
N GLN A 67 16.06 -6.44 -7.63
CA GLN A 67 15.56 -7.67 -7.02
C GLN A 67 14.18 -8.07 -7.52
N ILE A 68 13.30 -7.10 -7.79
CA ILE A 68 11.95 -7.33 -8.33
C ILE A 68 11.93 -7.39 -9.86
N GLY A 69 13.00 -6.94 -10.51
CA GLY A 69 13.21 -6.99 -11.96
C GLY A 69 12.81 -5.72 -12.71
N SER A 70 12.53 -4.63 -12.00
CA SER A 70 12.36 -3.30 -12.59
C SER A 70 13.70 -2.66 -12.97
N ASP A 71 13.64 -1.51 -13.65
CA ASP A 71 14.77 -0.72 -14.13
C ASP A 71 15.05 0.46 -13.18
N PRO A 72 16.20 0.46 -12.49
CA PRO A 72 16.53 1.49 -11.48
C PRO A 72 16.74 2.90 -12.04
N THR A 73 16.61 3.09 -13.35
CA THR A 73 16.80 4.38 -14.01
C THR A 73 15.51 4.96 -14.59
N GLU A 74 14.38 4.25 -14.46
CA GLU A 74 13.11 4.61 -15.07
C GLU A 74 11.96 4.52 -14.05
N VAL A 75 11.36 5.69 -13.76
CA VAL A 75 10.27 5.85 -12.79
C VAL A 75 9.08 4.92 -13.02
N ASP A 76 8.92 4.42 -14.26
CA ASP A 76 7.85 3.55 -14.73
C ASP A 76 8.51 2.51 -15.67
N SER A 77 8.87 1.37 -15.10
CA SER A 77 9.72 0.37 -15.77
C SER A 77 9.09 -0.29 -16.99
N ASP A 78 7.76 -0.30 -17.07
CA ASP A 78 7.01 -0.95 -18.14
C ASP A 78 6.23 0.02 -19.05
N ASP A 79 6.39 1.33 -18.83
CA ASP A 79 5.77 2.43 -19.55
C ASP A 79 4.22 2.38 -19.57
N ASP A 80 3.59 1.81 -18.54
CA ASP A 80 2.12 1.71 -18.47
C ASP A 80 1.42 2.94 -17.84
N GLY A 81 2.21 3.82 -17.23
CA GLY A 81 1.80 5.10 -16.67
C GLY A 81 1.62 5.10 -15.15
N LEU A 82 2.04 4.04 -14.47
CA LEU A 82 2.17 3.96 -13.01
C LEU A 82 3.66 3.88 -12.66
N SER A 83 4.07 4.49 -11.55
CA SER A 83 5.44 4.31 -11.09
C SER A 83 5.62 2.97 -10.38
N ASP A 84 6.85 2.48 -10.31
CA ASP A 84 7.14 1.19 -9.69
C ASP A 84 6.74 1.18 -8.20
N ASP A 85 7.01 2.25 -7.44
CA ASP A 85 6.51 2.44 -6.06
C ASP A 85 4.98 2.37 -5.99
N THR A 86 4.29 2.97 -6.96
CA THR A 86 2.82 2.99 -7.01
C THR A 86 2.29 1.58 -7.22
N GLU A 87 2.91 0.82 -8.12
CA GLU A 87 2.56 -0.56 -8.42
C GLU A 87 2.81 -1.49 -7.23
N LEU A 88 3.96 -1.37 -6.57
CA LEU A 88 4.26 -2.09 -5.33
C LEU A 88 3.25 -1.76 -4.23
N THR A 89 2.87 -0.49 -4.10
CA THR A 89 1.88 -0.03 -3.12
C THR A 89 0.49 -0.63 -3.36
N ILE A 90 0.10 -0.85 -4.61
CA ILE A 90 -1.20 -1.48 -4.96
C ILE A 90 -1.10 -3.00 -5.17
N GLY A 91 0.10 -3.57 -5.05
CA GLY A 91 0.38 -5.00 -5.17
C GLY A 91 0.32 -5.53 -6.60
N THR A 92 0.70 -4.71 -7.59
CA THR A 92 0.85 -5.09 -8.99
C THR A 92 2.33 -5.35 -9.33
N ASP A 93 2.60 -5.72 -10.58
CA ASP A 93 3.94 -6.11 -11.03
C ASP A 93 4.53 -4.96 -11.85
N PRO A 94 5.62 -4.31 -11.41
CA PRO A 94 6.20 -3.13 -12.07
C PRO A 94 6.80 -3.40 -13.45
N THR A 95 6.85 -4.67 -13.87
CA THR A 95 7.40 -5.07 -15.17
C THR A 95 6.32 -5.49 -16.16
N SER A 96 5.05 -5.27 -15.81
CA SER A 96 3.88 -5.85 -16.48
C SER A 96 2.96 -4.76 -17.06
N PRO A 97 3.05 -4.45 -18.37
CA PRO A 97 2.43 -3.27 -18.99
C PRO A 97 0.89 -3.37 -19.15
N ARG A 98 0.26 -4.25 -18.37
CA ARG A 98 -1.17 -4.53 -18.32
C ARG A 98 -1.81 -4.08 -17.02
N THR A 99 -1.05 -3.54 -16.07
CA THR A 99 -1.61 -3.10 -14.80
C THR A 99 -2.72 -2.08 -15.03
N VAL A 100 -2.46 -1.03 -15.81
CA VAL A 100 -3.49 -0.03 -16.16
C VAL A 100 -4.65 -0.61 -16.96
N GLU A 101 -4.41 -1.57 -17.88
CA GLU A 101 -5.48 -2.18 -18.67
C GLU A 101 -6.50 -2.88 -17.76
N HIS A 102 -6.02 -3.66 -16.79
CA HIS A 102 -6.86 -4.37 -15.84
C HIS A 102 -7.62 -3.40 -14.92
N LEU A 103 -6.98 -2.35 -14.44
CA LEU A 103 -7.62 -1.33 -13.60
C LEU A 103 -8.70 -0.55 -14.37
N VAL A 104 -8.44 -0.16 -15.63
CA VAL A 104 -9.40 0.52 -16.50
C VAL A 104 -10.57 -0.39 -16.84
N VAL A 105 -10.33 -1.67 -17.12
CA VAL A 105 -11.39 -2.66 -17.38
C VAL A 105 -12.25 -2.88 -16.14
N ALA A 106 -11.65 -2.98 -14.95
CA ALA A 106 -12.36 -3.13 -13.69
C ALA A 106 -13.25 -1.89 -13.39
N ALA A 107 -12.69 -0.69 -13.54
CA ALA A 107 -13.45 0.56 -13.39
C ALA A 107 -14.60 0.66 -14.40
N SER A 108 -14.35 0.29 -15.66
CA SER A 108 -15.37 0.28 -16.72
C SER A 108 -16.49 -0.72 -16.44
N ALA A 109 -16.16 -1.91 -15.92
CA ALA A 109 -17.14 -2.91 -15.51
C ALA A 109 -18.01 -2.40 -14.34
N LEU A 110 -17.41 -1.75 -13.34
CA LEU A 110 -18.16 -1.13 -12.24
C LEU A 110 -19.10 -0.02 -12.71
N LEU A 111 -18.63 0.86 -13.61
CA LEU A 111 -19.47 1.89 -14.22
C LEU A 111 -20.61 1.28 -15.03
N TYR A 112 -20.35 0.22 -15.79
CA TYR A 112 -21.37 -0.48 -16.57
C TYR A 112 -22.43 -1.14 -15.68
N VAL A 113 -22.01 -1.80 -14.60
CA VAL A 113 -22.93 -2.40 -13.62
C VAL A 113 -23.74 -1.32 -12.90
N GLY A 114 -23.09 -0.22 -12.50
CA GLY A 114 -23.77 0.96 -11.92
C GLY A 114 -24.82 1.55 -12.86
N ALA A 115 -24.46 1.79 -14.13
CA ALA A 115 -25.40 2.30 -15.13
C ALA A 115 -26.55 1.32 -15.41
N SER A 116 -26.25 0.02 -15.48
CA SER A 116 -27.25 -1.04 -15.71
C SER A 116 -28.24 -1.15 -14.56
N THR A 117 -27.77 -1.11 -13.31
CA THR A 117 -28.63 -1.15 -12.12
C THR A 117 -29.51 0.10 -11.99
N VAL A 118 -28.98 1.29 -12.29
CA VAL A 118 -29.76 2.54 -12.36
C VAL A 118 -30.83 2.46 -13.45
N ALA A 119 -30.49 1.96 -14.64
CA ALA A 119 -31.45 1.78 -15.73
C ALA A 119 -32.57 0.79 -15.37
N LEU A 120 -32.24 -0.32 -14.70
CA LEU A 120 -33.21 -1.29 -14.19
C LEU A 120 -34.13 -0.68 -13.11
N ARG A 121 -33.59 0.10 -12.18
CA ARG A 121 -34.38 0.83 -11.16
C ARG A 121 -35.31 1.87 -11.81
N ARG A 122 -34.88 2.59 -12.84
CA ARG A 122 -35.70 3.58 -13.56
C ARG A 122 -36.87 2.93 -14.30
N ARG A 123 -36.66 1.75 -14.93
CA ARG A 123 -37.76 1.00 -15.57
C ARG A 123 -38.82 0.53 -14.59
N ARG A 124 -38.45 0.11 -13.37
CA ARG A 124 -39.42 -0.30 -12.34
C ARG A 124 -40.31 0.85 -11.85
N ARG A 125 -39.82 2.10 -11.91
CA ARG A 125 -40.59 3.30 -11.52
C ARG A 125 -41.50 3.86 -12.63
N HIS A 126 -41.45 3.34 -13.85
CA HIS A 126 -42.29 3.78 -14.99
C HIS A 126 -43.27 2.68 -15.45
N GLY A 127 -43.52 1.68 -14.61
CA GLY A 127 -44.37 0.53 -14.93
C GLY A 127 -45.79 0.59 -14.38
N ASP A 128 -46.25 1.71 -13.82
CA ASP A 128 -47.62 1.87 -13.32
C ASP A 128 -48.13 3.26 -13.75
N GLY A 129 -48.97 3.28 -14.79
CA GLY A 129 -49.50 4.52 -15.38
C GLY A 129 -49.89 4.33 -16.84
N ASP A 130 -50.97 3.57 -17.06
CA ASP A 130 -51.62 3.40 -18.36
C ASP A 130 -52.26 4.71 -18.89
N ASP A 131 -52.29 4.77 -20.23
CA ASP A 131 -53.31 5.35 -21.12
C ASP A 131 -53.45 6.87 -21.38
N GLU A 132 -53.24 7.18 -22.66
CA GLU A 132 -53.96 8.07 -23.59
C GLU A 132 -54.18 9.56 -23.26
N GLU A 133 -53.66 10.44 -24.13
CA GLU A 133 -54.53 11.21 -25.03
C GLU A 133 -53.73 11.80 -26.21
N GLU A 134 -54.29 11.60 -27.40
CA GLU A 134 -53.96 12.34 -28.61
C GLU A 134 -54.30 13.82 -28.48
N GLY A 135 -53.48 14.68 -29.09
CA GLY A 135 -53.75 16.10 -29.22
C GLY A 135 -53.17 16.66 -30.51
N VAL A 136 -53.89 16.46 -31.62
CA VAL A 136 -53.70 17.16 -32.88
C VAL A 136 -53.93 18.67 -32.67
N GLY A 137 -53.03 19.50 -33.22
CA GLY A 137 -53.17 20.95 -33.22
C GLY A 137 -52.31 21.61 -34.29
N ASP A 138 -52.90 21.77 -35.49
CA ASP A 138 -52.39 22.56 -36.61
C ASP A 138 -52.26 24.06 -36.26
N GLY A 139 -51.28 24.77 -36.83
CA GLY A 139 -51.13 26.21 -36.59
C GLY A 139 -49.95 26.90 -37.29
N GLU A 140 -50.13 27.14 -38.58
CA GLU A 140 -49.28 27.79 -39.58
C GLU A 140 -48.90 29.28 -39.30
N ALA A 141 -47.66 29.69 -39.64
CA ALA A 141 -47.25 31.00 -40.23
C ALA A 141 -45.70 31.10 -40.26
N ASP A 142 -45.05 30.87 -41.41
CA ASP A 142 -44.60 31.86 -42.42
C ASP A 142 -43.56 32.88 -41.93
N GLY A 143 -42.40 32.98 -42.62
CA GLY A 143 -41.56 34.18 -42.46
C GLY A 143 -40.05 34.19 -42.69
N ARG A 144 -39.52 33.57 -43.76
CA ARG A 144 -38.40 34.08 -44.59
C ARG A 144 -36.96 34.25 -44.05
N ARG A 145 -36.06 33.62 -44.83
CA ARG A 145 -34.76 34.10 -45.39
C ARG A 145 -33.62 34.51 -44.45
N GLY A 146 -32.50 33.81 -44.60
CA GLY A 146 -31.17 34.34 -44.33
C GLY A 146 -30.13 33.23 -44.43
N ASP A 147 -29.28 33.34 -45.45
CA ASP A 147 -28.11 32.52 -45.75
C ASP A 147 -27.03 32.68 -44.64
N GLU A 148 -25.86 32.05 -44.86
CA GLU A 148 -24.59 32.27 -44.13
C GLU A 148 -24.29 31.31 -42.94
N ALA A 149 -23.55 30.23 -43.25
CA ALA A 149 -22.50 29.74 -42.36
C ALA A 149 -21.29 30.71 -42.49
N PRO A 150 -20.51 30.99 -41.42
CA PRO A 150 -19.54 29.99 -40.94
C PRO A 150 -19.23 30.01 -39.42
N SER A 151 -18.58 28.93 -38.99
CA SER A 151 -17.73 28.78 -37.79
C SER A 151 -16.61 29.85 -37.72
N PRO A 152 -15.73 29.93 -36.68
CA PRO A 152 -15.67 29.19 -35.41
C PRO A 152 -15.29 30.06 -34.17
N ALA A 153 -15.23 29.40 -33.02
CA ALA A 153 -14.37 29.67 -31.86
C ALA A 153 -14.70 30.87 -30.95
N ASN A 154 -14.87 30.60 -29.65
CA ASN A 154 -13.89 30.93 -28.61
C ASN A 154 -14.52 30.92 -27.21
N ALA A 155 -13.67 30.51 -26.25
CA ALA A 155 -13.63 30.91 -24.85
C ALA A 155 -14.79 30.44 -23.95
N SER A 156 -14.53 29.56 -22.99
CA SER A 156 -13.80 29.77 -21.73
C SER A 156 -14.80 29.98 -20.59
N THR A 157 -14.77 29.00 -19.68
CA THR A 157 -14.88 29.15 -18.22
C THR A 157 -16.04 29.96 -17.66
N THR A 158 -16.94 29.27 -16.95
CA THR A 158 -17.36 29.70 -15.60
C THR A 158 -17.80 28.47 -14.81
N LEU A 159 -17.04 28.19 -13.76
CA LEU A 159 -17.47 27.43 -12.59
C LEU A 159 -18.67 28.16 -11.99
N ASP A 160 -19.73 27.43 -11.64
CA ASP A 160 -20.61 27.86 -10.56
C ASP A 160 -21.27 26.67 -9.88
N ASP A 161 -21.41 26.85 -8.58
CA ASP A 161 -21.63 25.92 -7.49
C ASP A 161 -23.12 25.56 -7.35
N ALA A 162 -23.45 24.27 -7.19
CA ALA A 162 -24.71 23.86 -6.57
C ALA A 162 -24.72 22.37 -6.17
N ARG A 163 -24.27 22.10 -4.94
CA ARG A 163 -25.01 21.38 -3.88
C ARG A 163 -26.12 20.41 -4.34
N ILE A 164 -25.95 19.09 -4.12
CA ILE A 164 -27.09 18.18 -3.92
C ILE A 164 -26.88 17.30 -2.69
N ASP A 165 -27.94 17.36 -1.89
CA ASP A 165 -28.31 16.75 -0.63
C ASP A 165 -28.61 15.25 -0.74
N GLU A 166 -28.57 14.59 0.42
CA GLU A 166 -28.55 13.14 0.64
C GLU A 166 -29.88 12.42 0.33
N GLY A 167 -29.82 11.08 0.21
CA GLY A 167 -31.01 10.26 0.03
C GLY A 167 -30.75 8.76 -0.18
N ASP A 168 -30.41 8.11 0.92
CA ASP A 168 -30.45 6.67 1.25
C ASP A 168 -31.45 5.75 0.50
N ALA A 169 -31.03 4.51 0.25
CA ALA A 169 -31.77 3.25 0.51
C ALA A 169 -31.05 2.04 -0.14
N GLY A 170 -30.53 1.15 0.71
CA GLY A 170 -29.89 -0.11 0.35
C GLY A 170 -30.83 -1.20 -0.18
N GLU A 171 -30.26 -2.22 -0.83
CA GLU A 171 -30.77 -3.59 -0.80
C GLU A 171 -29.65 -4.60 -1.15
N THR A 172 -29.30 -5.40 -0.15
CA THR A 172 -28.45 -6.61 -0.07
C THR A 172 -29.25 -7.85 -0.54
N VAL A 173 -28.77 -9.02 -0.98
CA VAL A 173 -27.48 -9.74 -1.00
C VAL A 173 -27.69 -11.07 -1.73
N GLU A 174 -26.65 -11.65 -2.35
CA GLU A 174 -26.42 -13.11 -2.37
C GLU A 174 -24.92 -13.34 -2.07
N ARG A 175 -24.62 -14.10 -1.01
CA ARG A 175 -23.31 -14.25 -0.33
C ARG A 175 -22.70 -15.63 -0.57
N THR A 176 -21.36 -15.71 -0.65
CA THR A 176 -20.52 -16.76 0.00
C THR A 176 -19.10 -16.20 0.22
N PRO A 177 -18.31 -16.70 1.20
CA PRO A 177 -18.47 -16.67 2.65
C PRO A 177 -17.70 -15.49 3.30
N THR A 178 -18.22 -14.98 4.43
CA THR A 178 -17.65 -13.95 5.33
C THR A 178 -17.20 -12.62 4.71
N LEU A 179 -18.11 -11.94 4.01
CA LEU A 179 -18.00 -10.49 3.80
C LEU A 179 -18.52 -9.79 5.07
N LEU A 180 -17.66 -9.64 6.08
CA LEU A 180 -17.88 -8.58 7.08
C LEU A 180 -17.92 -7.27 6.29
N THR A 181 -18.91 -6.41 6.55
CA THR A 181 -18.90 -5.06 6.00
C THR A 181 -17.64 -4.34 6.50
N ASP A 182 -17.19 -3.29 5.80
CA ASP A 182 -16.00 -2.55 6.24
C ASP A 182 -16.17 -2.03 7.68
N GLU A 183 -17.40 -1.64 8.07
CA GLU A 183 -17.75 -1.29 9.44
C GLU A 183 -17.67 -2.48 10.41
N ASP A 184 -18.23 -3.64 10.05
CA ASP A 184 -18.16 -4.84 10.90
C ASP A 184 -16.72 -5.29 11.11
N ARG A 185 -15.86 -5.09 10.11
CA ARG A 185 -14.42 -5.39 10.21
C ARG A 185 -13.75 -4.47 11.22
N VAL A 186 -14.05 -3.17 11.19
CA VAL A 186 -13.55 -2.21 12.20
C VAL A 186 -14.12 -2.49 13.59
N ARG A 187 -15.41 -2.82 13.71
CA ARG A 187 -16.02 -3.23 14.99
C ARG A 187 -15.35 -4.48 15.55
N HIS A 188 -15.13 -5.50 14.72
CA HIS A 188 -14.47 -6.73 15.13
C HIS A 188 -13.01 -6.51 15.54
N LEU A 189 -12.30 -5.63 14.84
CA LEU A 189 -10.94 -5.22 15.18
C LEU A 189 -10.88 -4.47 16.51
N LEU A 190 -11.79 -3.52 16.72
CA LEU A 190 -11.89 -2.80 17.98
C LEU A 190 -12.22 -3.77 19.13
N ASP A 191 -13.15 -4.70 18.96
CA ASP A 191 -13.53 -5.68 19.99
C ASP A 191 -12.37 -6.63 20.35
N ARG A 192 -11.64 -7.15 19.35
CA ARG A 192 -10.44 -7.99 19.57
C ARG A 192 -9.34 -7.25 20.35
N HIS A 193 -9.24 -5.93 20.18
CA HIS A 193 -8.26 -5.09 20.87
C HIS A 193 -8.82 -4.41 22.14
N GLY A 194 -9.89 -4.97 22.73
CA GLY A 194 -10.40 -4.51 24.03
C GLY A 194 -11.30 -3.27 23.95
N GLY A 195 -11.92 -3.05 22.78
CA GLY A 195 -12.87 -1.97 22.51
C GLY A 195 -12.25 -0.63 22.16
N ARG A 196 -10.91 -0.52 22.12
CA ARG A 196 -10.19 0.74 21.84
C ARG A 196 -8.96 0.49 20.99
N MET A 197 -8.80 1.25 19.91
CA MET A 197 -7.64 1.14 19.01
C MET A 197 -7.26 2.50 18.46
N LYS A 198 -5.96 2.72 18.19
CA LYS A 198 -5.52 3.92 17.46
C LYS A 198 -5.95 3.82 15.99
N GLN A 199 -6.31 4.95 15.38
CA GLN A 199 -6.62 5.01 13.95
C GLN A 199 -5.46 4.48 13.09
N ALA A 200 -4.21 4.71 13.49
CA ALA A 200 -3.02 4.16 12.82
C ALA A 200 -3.00 2.63 12.86
N ALA A 201 -3.29 2.02 14.01
CA ALA A 201 -3.34 0.56 14.13
C ALA A 201 -4.48 -0.07 13.32
N ILE A 202 -5.58 0.65 13.08
CA ILE A 202 -6.63 0.19 12.15
C ILE A 202 -6.09 0.18 10.71
N ILE A 203 -5.33 1.21 10.32
CA ILE A 203 -4.68 1.28 8.99
C ILE A 203 -3.71 0.11 8.83
N ASP A 204 -2.85 -0.11 9.80
CA ASP A 204 -1.82 -1.16 9.75
C ASP A 204 -2.44 -2.57 9.67
N GLU A 205 -3.50 -2.83 10.41
CA GLU A 205 -4.13 -4.16 10.49
C GLU A 205 -5.15 -4.43 9.35
N THR A 206 -5.70 -3.37 8.74
CA THR A 206 -6.62 -3.51 7.60
C THR A 206 -5.96 -3.32 6.25
N GLU A 207 -4.73 -2.78 6.24
CA GLU A 207 -4.00 -2.32 5.06
C GLU A 207 -4.81 -1.31 4.23
N TRP A 208 -5.76 -0.62 4.85
CA TRP A 208 -6.60 0.37 4.19
C TRP A 208 -5.95 1.75 4.19
N SER A 209 -6.12 2.51 3.11
CA SER A 209 -5.61 3.87 3.05
C SER A 209 -6.16 4.75 4.19
N LYS A 210 -5.32 5.66 4.70
CA LYS A 210 -5.69 6.64 5.73
C LYS A 210 -6.98 7.39 5.40
N THR A 211 -7.20 7.69 4.12
CA THR A 211 -8.41 8.34 3.62
C THR A 211 -9.66 7.46 3.74
N LYS A 212 -9.56 6.16 3.40
CA LYS A 212 -10.66 5.21 3.54
C LYS A 212 -11.02 5.00 5.01
N VAL A 213 -10.02 4.78 5.86
CA VAL A 213 -10.20 4.63 7.30
C VAL A 213 -10.78 5.91 7.92
N SER A 214 -10.29 7.09 7.52
CA SER A 214 -10.83 8.35 8.04
C SER A 214 -12.28 8.59 7.63
N ARG A 215 -12.68 8.24 6.40
CA ARG A 215 -14.07 8.38 5.94
C ARG A 215 -15.00 7.41 6.66
N LEU A 216 -14.57 6.16 6.80
CA LEU A 216 -15.33 5.12 7.48
C LEU A 216 -15.52 5.44 8.97
N LEU A 217 -14.45 5.84 9.66
CA LEU A 217 -14.54 6.25 11.06
C LEU A 217 -15.38 7.52 11.24
N SER A 218 -15.36 8.45 10.28
CA SER A 218 -16.28 9.59 10.32
C SER A 218 -17.73 9.14 10.19
N ALA A 219 -18.05 8.25 9.24
CA ALA A 219 -19.41 7.72 9.11
C ALA A 219 -19.86 6.97 10.38
N MET A 220 -18.99 6.15 10.97
CA MET A 220 -19.31 5.41 12.20
C MET A 220 -19.44 6.32 13.43
N ASP A 221 -18.71 7.44 13.50
CA ASP A 221 -18.80 8.45 14.58
C ASP A 221 -20.09 9.27 14.44
N ASP A 222 -20.47 9.65 13.21
CA ASP A 222 -21.73 10.35 12.92
C ASP A 222 -22.97 9.50 13.25
N GLU A 223 -22.89 8.18 13.08
CA GLU A 223 -23.92 7.22 13.47
C GLU A 223 -23.90 6.85 14.96
N GLY A 224 -22.92 7.35 15.73
CA GLY A 224 -22.75 7.04 17.15
C GLY A 224 -22.29 5.61 17.44
N ALA A 225 -21.76 4.89 16.45
CA ALA A 225 -21.28 3.52 16.63
C ALA A 225 -19.86 3.46 17.25
N ILE A 226 -19.10 4.56 17.18
CA ILE A 226 -17.78 4.72 17.79
C ILE A 226 -17.63 6.14 18.36
N GLU A 227 -16.70 6.31 19.27
CA GLU A 227 -16.24 7.62 19.73
C GLU A 227 -14.80 7.88 19.27
N LYS A 228 -14.59 9.05 18.66
CA LYS A 228 -13.25 9.53 18.28
C LYS A 228 -12.66 10.51 19.30
N LEU A 229 -11.58 10.11 19.96
CA LEU A 229 -10.80 10.96 20.87
C LEU A 229 -9.46 11.35 20.25
N SER A 230 -9.19 12.65 20.10
CA SER A 230 -7.88 13.12 19.64
C SER A 230 -6.90 13.24 20.81
N ILE A 231 -5.79 12.52 20.77
CA ILE A 231 -4.72 12.55 21.78
C ILE A 231 -3.43 13.03 21.09
N GLY A 232 -3.13 14.33 21.20
CA GLY A 232 -1.91 14.93 20.64
C GLY A 232 -1.92 14.92 19.11
N ARG A 233 -1.08 14.07 18.49
CA ARG A 233 -0.98 13.92 17.02
C ARG A 233 -1.71 12.67 16.48
N GLU A 234 -2.36 11.92 17.36
CA GLU A 234 -2.98 10.63 17.03
C GLU A 234 -4.46 10.63 17.44
N ASN A 235 -5.28 9.87 16.70
CA ASN A 235 -6.68 9.67 17.05
C ASN A 235 -6.86 8.27 17.64
N LEU A 236 -7.49 8.20 18.80
CA LEU A 236 -7.93 6.98 19.46
C LEU A 236 -9.42 6.76 19.17
N ILE A 237 -9.77 5.56 18.74
CA ILE A 237 -11.13 5.14 18.43
C ILE A 237 -11.59 4.19 19.53
N SER A 238 -12.76 4.44 20.11
CA SER A 238 -13.41 3.56 21.08
C SER A 238 -14.74 3.09 20.51
N LEU A 239 -15.12 1.83 20.72
CA LEU A 239 -16.52 1.42 20.53
C LEU A 239 -17.36 2.08 21.63
N ASP A 240 -18.45 2.75 21.25
CA ASP A 240 -19.47 3.14 22.21
C ASP A 240 -20.23 1.88 22.61
N ARG A 241 -20.04 1.42 23.85
CA ARG A 241 -20.72 0.23 24.35
C ARG A 241 -22.09 0.63 24.87
N GLU A 242 -23.02 0.84 23.95
CA GLU A 242 -24.44 0.92 24.28
C GLU A 242 -25.32 0.09 23.33
N TRP A 243 -24.93 -1.17 23.08
CA TRP A 243 -25.92 -2.23 22.80
C TRP A 243 -25.33 -3.64 23.00
N ILE A 244 -25.44 -4.16 24.23
CA ILE A 244 -25.42 -5.59 24.52
C ILE A 244 -26.72 -5.89 25.25
N ASP A 245 -27.76 -6.26 24.49
CA ASP A 245 -28.89 -7.09 24.92
C ASP A 245 -28.81 -8.34 24.02
N GLU A 246 -28.71 -9.59 24.43
CA GLU A 246 -28.81 -10.29 25.70
C GLU A 246 -27.81 -11.48 25.66
N PRO A 247 -27.31 -11.95 26.80
CA PRO A 247 -26.72 -13.28 26.88
C PRO A 247 -27.85 -14.32 26.74
N THR A 248 -27.89 -15.04 25.63
CA THR A 248 -28.66 -16.29 25.59
C THR A 248 -27.96 -17.29 26.50
N ALA A 249 -28.48 -17.37 27.71
CA ALA A 249 -28.12 -18.33 28.72
C ALA A 249 -28.54 -19.73 28.28
N ASP A 250 -27.68 -20.43 27.57
CA ASP A 250 -27.66 -21.89 27.55
C ASP A 250 -26.47 -22.36 28.40
N ALA A 251 -26.56 -22.02 29.70
CA ALA A 251 -25.79 -22.67 30.75
C ALA A 251 -26.54 -23.95 31.14
N ASP A 252 -26.31 -25.02 30.38
CA ASP A 252 -26.57 -26.36 30.90
C ASP A 252 -25.55 -26.65 32.00
N ALA A 253 -26.09 -26.70 33.19
CA ALA A 253 -25.45 -27.17 34.40
C ALA A 253 -25.12 -28.67 34.28
N ASP A 254 -23.87 -29.01 34.58
CA ASP A 254 -23.42 -30.20 35.30
C ASP A 254 -21.96 -29.89 35.67
N GLY A 255 -21.54 -29.71 36.92
CA GLY A 255 -21.84 -30.52 38.08
C GLY A 255 -20.56 -31.25 38.49
N ASP A 256 -20.00 -30.85 39.63
CA ASP A 256 -18.96 -31.54 40.41
C ASP A 256 -17.53 -31.65 39.85
N THR A 257 -16.57 -31.00 40.52
CA THR A 257 -15.73 -31.70 41.52
C THR A 257 -14.84 -30.71 42.27
N ASP A 258 -15.10 -30.63 43.57
CA ASP A 258 -14.18 -30.11 44.59
C ASP A 258 -12.87 -30.91 44.61
N ALA A 259 -11.72 -30.23 44.68
CA ALA A 259 -10.61 -30.65 45.53
C ALA A 259 -9.55 -29.54 45.63
N GLU A 260 -9.49 -28.98 46.83
CA GLU A 260 -8.44 -28.14 47.41
C GLU A 260 -7.05 -28.74 47.25
N VAL A 261 -6.01 -27.91 47.06
CA VAL A 261 -4.73 -28.02 47.78
C VAL A 261 -4.10 -26.62 47.88
N ASP A 262 -4.11 -26.07 49.08
CA ASP A 262 -3.17 -25.07 49.59
C ASP A 262 -1.74 -25.63 49.64
N SER A 263 -0.74 -24.83 49.27
CA SER A 263 0.66 -24.86 49.76
C SER A 263 1.38 -23.64 49.15
N ASP A 264 1.50 -22.52 49.84
CA ASP A 264 2.61 -22.17 50.74
C ASP A 264 4.01 -22.46 50.19
N GLY A 265 4.83 -21.39 50.11
CA GLY A 265 6.16 -21.42 50.73
C GLY A 265 7.39 -21.47 49.83
N ASP A 266 8.23 -20.45 50.05
CA ASP A 266 9.71 -20.51 50.10
C ASP A 266 10.45 -20.55 48.74
N ASP A 267 11.13 -19.46 48.37
CA ASP A 267 12.52 -19.14 48.73
C ASP A 267 13.53 -20.12 48.12
N GLU A 268 14.40 -19.62 47.25
CA GLU A 268 15.86 -19.74 47.39
C GLU A 268 16.59 -19.01 46.25
N GLU A 269 17.45 -18.08 46.66
CA GLU A 269 18.59 -17.60 45.90
C GLU A 269 19.45 -18.77 45.38
N THR A 270 20.10 -18.59 44.24
CA THR A 270 21.57 -18.63 44.18
C THR A 270 22.08 -18.14 42.82
N PRO A 271 23.11 -17.27 42.80
CA PRO A 271 23.93 -16.98 41.63
C PRO A 271 25.24 -17.81 41.64
N ALA A 272 26.04 -17.61 40.57
CA ALA A 272 27.36 -18.21 40.27
C ALA A 272 27.25 -19.44 39.33
N ASP A 273 28.19 -19.73 38.44
CA ASP A 273 29.63 -19.50 38.49
C ASP A 273 30.31 -19.87 37.15
N SER A 274 31.52 -19.35 36.95
CA SER A 274 32.65 -19.92 36.20
C SER A 274 32.67 -19.85 34.66
N THR A 275 33.51 -19.00 34.06
CA THR A 275 34.98 -19.15 33.77
C THR A 275 35.26 -20.12 32.60
N ASP A 276 35.74 -19.65 31.45
CA ASP A 276 37.14 -19.33 31.07
C ASP A 276 37.79 -20.51 30.33
N ASP A 277 38.06 -20.38 29.03
CA ASP A 277 39.33 -20.82 28.39
C ASP A 277 39.42 -20.36 26.91
N PRO A 278 40.44 -19.55 26.54
CA PRO A 278 40.80 -19.26 25.15
C PRO A 278 41.93 -20.18 24.64
N GLY A 279 41.60 -21.04 23.68
CA GLY A 279 42.52 -21.96 23.02
C GLY A 279 43.40 -21.32 21.93
N THR A 280 44.70 -21.47 22.15
CA THR A 280 45.89 -20.99 21.43
C THR A 280 46.13 -21.47 19.97
N VAL A 281 46.64 -20.55 19.15
CA VAL A 281 47.82 -20.59 18.24
C VAL A 281 48.39 -21.96 17.78
N THR A 282 48.51 -22.12 16.46
CA THR A 282 49.62 -22.79 15.72
C THR A 282 49.81 -22.06 14.38
N ASP A 283 50.81 -21.19 14.20
CA ASP A 283 52.17 -21.44 13.65
C ASP A 283 52.31 -22.45 12.49
N GLY A 284 52.97 -22.00 11.42
CA GLY A 284 53.28 -22.76 10.19
C GLY A 284 52.98 -21.91 8.94
N GLY A 285 53.87 -21.07 8.40
CA GLY A 285 55.28 -21.34 8.13
C GLY A 285 55.44 -22.07 6.80
N ASN A 286 55.41 -21.36 5.66
CA ASN A 286 56.18 -21.81 4.51
C ASN A 286 56.75 -20.66 3.67
N ARG A 287 58.05 -20.78 3.42
CA ARG A 287 58.90 -19.83 2.71
C ARG A 287 59.27 -20.44 1.34
N THR A 288 59.47 -19.54 0.38
CA THR A 288 60.29 -19.67 -0.86
C THR A 288 59.84 -20.62 -1.97
N ARG A 289 59.70 -20.06 -3.19
CA ARG A 289 60.60 -20.44 -4.30
C ARG A 289 60.68 -19.36 -5.40
N THR A 290 61.83 -18.70 -5.43
CA THR A 290 62.39 -18.00 -6.60
C THR A 290 62.71 -19.01 -7.70
N THR A 291 62.28 -18.77 -8.93
CA THR A 291 63.03 -19.19 -10.13
C THR A 291 62.94 -18.14 -11.23
N LYS A 292 64.04 -17.43 -11.40
CA LYS A 292 64.52 -16.78 -12.61
C LYS A 292 64.82 -17.87 -13.66
N ARG A 293 64.36 -17.74 -14.91
CA ARG A 293 65.10 -18.28 -16.06
C ARG A 293 64.66 -17.64 -17.38
N ASP A 294 65.68 -17.19 -18.09
CA ASP A 294 65.74 -16.61 -19.43
C ASP A 294 65.02 -17.44 -20.50
N LEU A 295 64.32 -16.77 -21.42
CA LEU A 295 64.64 -16.67 -22.86
C LEU A 295 63.58 -15.84 -23.60
#